data_AF-G0MIL5-F1
#
_entry.id   AF-G0MIL5-F1
#
_cell.length_a   1.000
_cell.length_b   1.000
_cell.length_c   1.000
_cell.angle_alpha   90.00
_cell.angle_beta   90.00
_cell.angle_gamma   90.00
#
_symmetry.space_group_name_H-M   'P 1'
#
loop_
_entity.id
_entity.type
_entity.pdbx_description
1 polymer ?
#
loop_
_entity_poly.entity_id
_entity_poly.type
_entity_poly.pdbx_seq_one_letter_code
_entity_poly.pdbx_strand_id
1 'polypeptide(L)'
;MFQIQEVFESDDSLPPVLRDDGVIWLSPSEISNDLCNLNSNFSPKISDVVQGFHGGYFLSGIITLINTKNENVKNFVGVPRRGLLEYAFYNKDGTTVRVRINDLLPTKNRKLVFAQAPGNKFWCPLLEKAYAKFLGGYQHLSMGRIPDTVHPLTGHFMSCHDPSQYSNQELLNWIRRECEKNHPIVCKTRHSDGNNGEYGRGFAVIGFAGVNNEGWFCIRDPRKSTTDLISIEDFKRDFDVIGTLTTLQLLLKKLETGMECLNPFSEQYDTSGRSLVGYHSSDGGGPLDLALSWVFTDRNILFFIYIFVFYNLVFDFHRTMSWIPLLGLCAFLGYTRALSLMILQK
;
A
#
# COMPACT_ATOMS: atom_id res chain seq x y z
N MET A 1 9.19 -11.18 11.96
CA MET A 1 10.64 -10.92 12.07
C MET A 1 10.83 -9.45 12.46
N PHE A 2 11.73 -9.11 13.39
CA PHE A 2 11.99 -7.70 13.76
C PHE A 2 13.22 -7.20 12.98
N GLN A 3 13.12 -6.08 12.27
CA GLN A 3 14.30 -5.36 11.79
C GLN A 3 14.77 -4.41 12.91
N ILE A 4 15.77 -4.85 13.67
CA ILE A 4 16.50 -3.98 14.58
C ILE A 4 17.80 -3.64 13.87
N GLN A 5 17.74 -2.67 12.95
CA GLN A 5 18.95 -1.94 12.59
C GLN A 5 19.31 -1.12 13.83
N GLU A 6 20.44 -1.46 14.48
CA GLU A 6 20.85 -0.92 15.79
C GLU A 6 21.09 0.60 15.77
N VAL A 7 21.49 1.15 14.62
CA VAL A 7 21.63 2.59 14.39
C VAL A 7 21.01 2.94 13.05
N PHE A 8 19.96 3.77 13.06
CA PHE A 8 19.32 4.31 11.85
C PHE A 8 19.58 5.82 11.69
N GLU A 9 19.92 6.49 12.78
CA GLU A 9 20.19 7.92 12.83
C GLU A 9 21.64 8.21 12.42
N SER A 10 21.92 8.00 11.13
CA SER A 10 23.23 8.21 10.53
C SER A 10 23.11 8.76 9.11
N ASP A 11 24.20 9.32 8.59
CA ASP A 11 24.27 9.83 7.22
C ASP A 11 24.04 8.74 6.17
N ASP A 12 24.43 7.49 6.45
CA ASP A 12 24.18 6.35 5.55
C ASP A 12 22.69 6.11 5.30
N SER A 13 21.83 6.49 6.26
CA SER A 13 20.39 6.36 6.12
C SER A 13 19.75 7.49 5.31
N LEU A 14 20.52 8.53 4.96
CA LEU A 14 20.08 9.66 4.14
C LEU A 14 20.37 9.42 2.65
N PRO A 15 19.59 10.07 1.74
CA PRO A 15 19.93 10.14 0.32
C PRO A 15 21.34 10.71 0.12
N PRO A 16 22.12 10.24 -0.88
CA PRO A 16 23.49 10.67 -1.11
C PRO A 16 23.69 12.19 -1.16
N VAL A 17 22.72 12.93 -1.70
CA VAL A 17 22.74 14.40 -1.80
C VAL A 17 22.59 15.14 -0.45
N LEU A 18 22.12 14.45 0.59
CA LEU A 18 21.96 14.99 1.94
C LEU A 18 23.04 14.52 2.93
N ARG A 19 23.94 13.63 2.49
CA ARG A 19 25.08 13.17 3.31
C ARG A 19 26.12 14.28 3.41
N ASP A 20 26.66 14.46 4.61
CA ASP A 20 27.59 15.54 4.95
C ASP A 20 27.06 16.97 4.66
N ASP A 21 25.74 17.12 4.41
CA ASP A 21 25.11 18.38 4.01
C ASP A 21 24.55 19.17 5.23
N GLY A 22 25.16 18.94 6.40
CA GLY A 22 24.79 19.61 7.66
C GLY A 22 23.43 19.18 8.22
N VAL A 23 22.98 17.97 7.90
CA VAL A 23 21.78 17.38 8.51
C VAL A 23 22.11 16.92 9.93
N ILE A 24 21.27 17.28 10.88
CA ILE A 24 21.38 16.87 12.29
C ILE A 24 20.07 16.23 12.76
N TRP A 25 20.18 15.21 13.60
CA TRP A 25 19.05 14.46 14.12
C TRP A 25 18.59 15.07 15.44
N LEU A 26 17.36 15.60 15.47
CA LEU A 26 16.80 16.29 16.64
C LEU A 26 15.48 15.66 17.04
N SER A 27 15.24 15.54 18.34
CA SER A 27 13.94 15.14 18.89
C SER A 27 12.91 16.26 18.72
N PRO A 28 11.59 15.96 18.76
CA PRO A 28 10.54 16.96 18.68
C PRO A 28 10.69 18.11 19.68
N SER A 29 11.14 17.81 20.91
CA SER A 29 11.36 18.80 21.98
C SER A 29 12.54 19.74 21.68
N GLU A 30 13.52 19.28 20.90
CA GLU A 30 14.62 20.11 20.42
C GLU A 30 14.23 20.94 19.20
N ILE A 31 13.24 20.50 18.42
CA ILE A 31 12.78 21.22 17.22
C ILE A 31 11.84 22.36 17.59
N SER A 32 10.90 22.13 18.51
CA SER A 32 9.91 23.13 18.92
C SER A 32 9.59 23.05 20.41
N ASN A 33 9.46 24.21 21.04
CA ASN A 33 9.05 24.35 22.45
C ASN A 33 7.55 24.06 22.65
N ASP A 34 6.73 24.24 21.60
CA ASP A 34 5.30 23.96 21.62
C ASP A 34 5.02 22.58 21.05
N LEU A 35 5.13 21.56 21.91
CA LEU A 35 4.78 20.19 21.58
C LEU A 35 3.26 20.03 21.55
N CYS A 36 2.68 20.01 20.36
CA CYS A 36 1.30 19.59 20.14
C CYS A 36 1.24 18.08 20.33
N ASN A 37 1.14 17.69 21.59
CA ASN A 37 1.33 16.36 22.14
C ASN A 37 0.81 15.21 21.26
N LEU A 38 1.56 14.10 21.33
CA LEU A 38 1.21 12.70 21.09
C LEU A 38 0.04 12.24 22.00
N ASN A 39 -0.99 13.07 22.18
CA ASN A 39 -2.13 12.82 23.05
C ASN A 39 -3.03 11.75 22.41
N SER A 40 -3.57 10.87 23.24
CA SER A 40 -4.39 9.71 22.87
C SER A 40 -5.67 10.01 22.06
N ASN A 41 -6.10 11.28 21.98
CA ASN A 41 -7.24 11.72 21.16
C ASN A 41 -6.84 12.39 19.84
N PHE A 42 -5.56 12.27 19.44
CA PHE A 42 -5.06 12.83 18.19
C PHE A 42 -5.56 12.02 16.99
N SER A 43 -6.27 12.69 16.06
CA SER A 43 -6.72 12.11 14.81
C SER A 43 -5.95 12.72 13.64
N PRO A 44 -5.19 11.92 12.87
CA PRO A 44 -4.50 12.37 11.66
C PRO A 44 -5.46 13.05 10.67
N LYS A 45 -5.06 14.20 10.12
CA LYS A 45 -5.83 14.93 9.10
C LYS A 45 -5.07 14.99 7.78
N ILE A 46 -5.80 15.10 6.67
CA ILE A 46 -5.19 15.29 5.34
C ILE A 46 -4.31 16.56 5.30
N SER A 47 -4.72 17.62 6.01
CA SER A 47 -3.96 18.87 6.15
C SER A 47 -2.63 18.70 6.88
N ASP A 48 -2.48 17.60 7.62
CA ASP A 48 -1.27 17.31 8.39
C ASP A 48 -0.20 16.62 7.55
N VAL A 49 -0.51 16.23 6.31
CA VAL A 49 0.43 15.54 5.42
C VAL A 49 1.01 16.53 4.43
N VAL A 50 2.26 16.93 4.68
CA VAL A 50 3.01 17.84 3.80
C VAL A 50 4.36 17.21 3.46
N GLN A 51 4.66 17.10 2.18
CA GLN A 51 5.90 16.54 1.67
C GLN A 51 7.08 17.50 1.89
N GLY A 52 8.21 16.96 2.37
CA GLY A 52 9.51 17.62 2.29
C GLY A 52 10.31 17.14 1.08
N PHE A 53 11.54 16.65 1.31
CA PHE A 53 12.47 16.25 0.25
C PHE A 53 11.96 15.10 -0.65
N HIS A 54 11.46 14.00 -0.07
CA HIS A 54 10.98 12.80 -0.78
C HIS A 54 9.64 12.29 -0.21
N GLY A 55 9.19 11.09 -0.60
CA GLY A 55 8.07 10.41 0.04
C GLY A 55 6.69 10.64 -0.59
N GLY A 56 6.59 11.39 -1.70
CA GLY A 56 5.29 11.78 -2.28
C GLY A 56 4.31 10.62 -2.51
N TYR A 57 4.78 9.47 -3.00
CA TYR A 57 3.93 8.28 -3.18
C TYR A 57 3.40 7.73 -1.85
N PHE A 58 4.27 7.48 -0.88
CA PHE A 58 3.86 7.01 0.45
C PHE A 58 2.87 7.98 1.12
N LEU A 59 3.16 9.29 1.04
CA LEU A 59 2.28 10.33 1.58
C LEU A 59 0.93 10.40 0.87
N SER A 60 0.87 10.17 -0.44
CA SER A 60 -0.40 10.06 -1.17
C SER A 60 -1.27 8.91 -0.66
N GLY A 61 -0.66 7.76 -0.35
CA GLY A 61 -1.33 6.64 0.31
C GLY A 61 -1.91 7.03 1.66
N ILE A 62 -1.11 7.67 2.52
CA ILE A 62 -1.57 8.19 3.82
C ILE A 62 -2.78 9.12 3.66
N ILE A 63 -2.70 10.07 2.73
CA ILE A 63 -3.80 11.01 2.45
C ILE A 63 -5.08 10.26 2.08
N THR A 64 -5.00 9.29 1.16
CA THR A 64 -6.20 8.53 0.75
C THR A 64 -6.80 7.75 1.91
N LEU A 65 -5.97 7.12 2.76
CA LEU A 65 -6.45 6.33 3.90
C LEU A 65 -7.10 7.19 4.97
N ILE A 66 -6.58 8.41 5.21
CA ILE A 66 -7.24 9.39 6.10
C ILE A 66 -8.57 9.82 5.48
N ASN A 67 -8.59 10.14 4.19
CA ASN A 67 -9.80 10.58 3.49
C ASN A 67 -10.93 9.55 3.55
N THR A 68 -10.59 8.28 3.34
CA THR A 68 -11.54 7.17 3.37
C THR A 68 -11.87 6.66 4.77
N LYS A 69 -11.31 7.29 5.83
CA LYS A 69 -11.47 6.88 7.22
C LYS A 69 -11.11 5.41 7.44
N ASN A 70 -10.06 4.95 6.76
CA ASN A 70 -9.64 3.55 6.83
C ASN A 70 -9.27 3.18 8.28
N GLU A 71 -9.62 1.96 8.70
CA GLU A 71 -9.36 1.50 10.07
C GLU A 71 -7.88 1.48 10.46
N ASN A 72 -6.96 1.41 9.48
CA ASN A 72 -5.53 1.41 9.72
C ASN A 72 -4.96 2.78 10.06
N VAL A 73 -5.73 3.88 9.90
CA VAL A 73 -5.30 5.23 10.27
C VAL A 73 -4.95 5.32 11.77
N LYS A 74 -5.60 4.52 12.62
CA LYS A 74 -5.27 4.44 14.06
C LYS A 74 -3.83 3.97 14.33
N ASN A 75 -3.22 3.27 13.38
CA ASN A 75 -1.86 2.74 13.48
C ASN A 75 -0.80 3.73 12.94
N PHE A 76 -1.21 4.90 12.43
CA PHE A 76 -0.28 5.92 11.92
C PHE A 76 0.44 6.68 13.03
N VAL A 77 -0.08 6.63 14.25
CA VAL A 77 0.59 7.14 15.44
C VAL A 77 1.33 5.98 16.10
N GLY A 78 2.66 6.10 16.20
CA GLY A 78 3.50 5.05 16.76
C GLY A 78 3.13 4.70 18.20
N VAL A 79 3.15 3.41 18.53
CA VAL A 79 2.83 2.92 19.87
C VAL A 79 4.09 2.97 20.75
N PRO A 80 4.10 3.71 21.86
CA PRO A 80 5.25 3.73 22.77
C PRO A 80 5.50 2.35 23.38
N ARG A 81 6.71 1.81 23.21
CA ARG A 81 7.17 0.55 23.80
C ARG A 81 8.63 0.65 24.21
N ARG A 82 8.90 0.55 25.51
CA ARG A 82 10.26 0.58 26.10
C ARG A 82 11.09 1.79 25.64
N GLY A 83 10.47 2.97 25.58
CA GLY A 83 11.14 4.22 25.18
C GLY A 83 11.29 4.43 23.67
N LEU A 84 10.80 3.51 22.83
CA LEU A 84 10.78 3.64 21.38
C LEU A 84 9.33 3.69 20.86
N LEU A 85 9.15 4.19 19.64
CA LEU A 85 7.88 4.11 18.92
C LEU A 85 7.88 2.89 18.02
N GLU A 86 6.86 2.04 18.14
CA GLU A 86 6.67 0.86 17.31
C GLU A 86 5.59 1.10 16.24
N TYR A 87 5.92 0.73 15.01
CA TYR A 87 5.04 0.72 13.84
C TYR A 87 4.99 -0.69 13.24
N ALA A 88 3.93 -0.98 12.48
CA ALA A 88 3.78 -2.22 11.75
C ALA A 88 3.53 -1.92 10.27
N PHE A 89 4.29 -2.58 9.40
CA PHE A 89 4.12 -2.50 7.95
C PHE A 89 3.93 -3.89 7.36
N TYR A 90 3.31 -3.96 6.20
CA TYR A 90 3.18 -5.19 5.42
C TYR A 90 4.30 -5.25 4.38
N ASN A 91 5.03 -6.37 4.40
CA ASN A 91 5.98 -6.71 3.37
C ASN A 91 5.25 -7.24 2.12
N LYS A 92 5.96 -7.32 1.00
CA LYS A 92 5.42 -7.70 -0.31
C LYS A 92 4.66 -9.03 -0.30
N ASP A 93 5.07 -9.95 0.57
CA ASP A 93 4.47 -11.28 0.78
C ASP A 93 3.26 -11.27 1.73
N GLY A 94 2.81 -10.09 2.17
CA GLY A 94 1.73 -9.93 3.14
C GLY A 94 2.16 -10.14 4.60
N THR A 95 3.42 -10.45 4.88
CA THR A 95 3.87 -10.63 6.26
C THR A 95 4.00 -9.30 6.99
N THR A 96 3.61 -9.26 8.26
CA THR A 96 3.73 -8.06 9.08
C THR A 96 5.14 -7.92 9.66
N VAL A 97 5.79 -6.80 9.38
CA VAL A 97 7.09 -6.40 9.91
C VAL A 97 6.90 -5.29 10.93
N ARG A 98 7.44 -5.48 12.14
CA ARG A 98 7.42 -4.47 13.20
C ARG A 98 8.72 -3.68 13.17
N VAL A 99 8.60 -2.36 13.10
CA VAL A 99 9.73 -1.43 13.08
C VAL A 99 9.69 -0.55 14.33
N ARG A 100 10.85 -0.41 14.97
CA ARG A 100 11.02 0.48 16.12
C ARG A 100 11.99 1.61 15.79
N ILE A 101 11.60 2.82 16.17
CA ILE A 101 12.40 4.04 16.00
C ILE A 101 12.43 4.83 17.32
N ASN A 102 13.51 5.56 17.55
CA ASN A 102 13.47 6.70 18.46
C ASN A 102 12.79 7.89 17.75
N ASP A 103 12.55 8.97 18.48
CA ASP A 103 11.87 10.17 18.00
C ASP A 103 12.79 11.19 17.30
N LEU A 104 14.08 10.90 17.16
CA LEU A 104 15.01 11.79 16.46
C LEU A 104 14.65 11.89 14.97
N LEU A 105 14.49 13.11 14.45
CA LEU A 105 14.13 13.36 13.06
C LEU A 105 15.28 14.11 12.37
N PRO A 106 15.54 13.83 11.08
CA PRO A 106 16.56 14.54 10.32
C PRO A 106 16.12 15.98 10.07
N THR A 107 16.96 16.93 10.47
CA THR A 107 16.71 18.36 10.34
C THR A 107 17.88 19.07 9.69
N LYS A 108 17.58 20.16 8.97
CA LYS A 108 18.57 21.11 8.48
C LYS A 108 18.16 22.50 8.92
N ASN A 109 19.06 23.23 9.58
CA ASN A 109 18.74 24.52 10.22
C ASN A 109 17.53 24.42 11.18
N ARG A 110 17.46 23.34 11.96
CA ARG A 110 16.35 23.01 12.90
C ARG A 110 14.97 22.88 12.24
N LYS A 111 14.90 22.72 10.91
CA LYS A 111 13.67 22.42 10.17
C LYS A 111 13.71 20.99 9.67
N LEU A 112 12.57 20.30 9.70
CA LEU A 112 12.43 18.94 9.18
C LEU A 112 12.79 18.89 7.69
N VAL A 113 13.57 17.88 7.30
CA VAL A 113 14.00 17.71 5.89
C VAL A 113 12.95 16.97 5.06
N PHE A 114 12.31 15.94 5.62
CA PHE A 114 11.31 15.15 4.93
C PHE A 114 9.88 15.58 5.33
N ALA A 115 8.93 14.66 5.46
CA ALA A 115 7.54 14.97 5.75
C ALA A 115 7.40 15.89 6.96
N GLN A 116 6.38 16.74 6.89
CA GLN A 116 6.07 17.76 7.88
C GLN A 116 4.57 17.78 8.13
N ALA A 117 4.17 18.26 9.30
CA ALA A 117 2.79 18.52 9.62
C ALA A 117 2.64 19.90 10.28
N PRO A 118 1.65 20.73 9.90
CA PRO A 118 1.45 22.04 10.49
C PRO A 118 1.18 21.98 12.00
N GLY A 119 1.61 23.02 12.71
CA GLY A 119 1.39 23.16 14.14
C GLY A 119 2.15 22.11 14.95
N ASN A 120 3.45 21.91 14.67
CA ASN A 120 4.36 21.08 15.48
C ASN A 120 3.83 19.67 15.79
N LYS A 121 3.17 19.06 14.81
CA LYS A 121 2.72 17.67 14.88
C LYS A 121 3.83 16.80 14.29
N PHE A 122 4.23 15.75 15.00
CA PHE A 122 5.38 14.92 14.58
C PHE A 122 4.98 13.52 14.11
N TRP A 123 3.69 13.14 14.17
CA TRP A 123 3.22 11.81 13.79
C TRP A 123 3.58 11.44 12.34
N CYS A 124 3.39 12.36 11.37
CA CYS A 124 3.65 12.10 9.96
C CYS A 124 5.16 11.96 9.67
N PRO A 125 6.04 12.88 10.16
CA PRO A 125 7.48 12.70 10.08
C PRO A 125 7.97 11.38 10.72
N LEU A 126 7.43 11.00 11.88
CA LEU A 126 7.81 9.77 12.58
C LEU A 126 7.35 8.51 11.83
N LEU A 127 6.15 8.53 11.26
CA LEU A 127 5.65 7.44 10.41
C LEU A 127 6.50 7.28 9.16
N GLU A 128 6.86 8.38 8.49
CA GLU A 128 7.75 8.35 7.33
C GLU A 128 9.15 7.85 7.69
N LYS A 129 9.70 8.25 8.85
CA LYS A 129 10.96 7.71 9.37
C LYS A 129 10.90 6.20 9.57
N ALA A 130 9.83 5.69 10.19
CA ALA A 130 9.65 4.26 10.40
C ALA A 130 9.54 3.51 9.07
N TYR A 131 8.87 4.11 8.08
CA TYR A 131 8.78 3.54 6.74
C TYR A 131 10.11 3.59 5.99
N ALA A 132 10.88 4.67 6.11
CA ALA A 132 12.24 4.75 5.57
C ALA A 132 13.13 3.65 6.17
N LYS A 133 13.04 3.39 7.48
CA LYS A 133 13.75 2.29 8.14
C LYS A 133 13.29 0.92 7.63
N PHE A 134 11.99 0.73 7.42
CA PHE A 134 11.45 -0.48 6.80
C PHE A 134 12.04 -0.73 5.39
N LEU A 135 12.25 0.34 4.62
CA LEU A 135 12.85 0.27 3.29
C LEU A 135 14.40 0.21 3.30
N GLY A 136 15.04 0.37 4.45
CA GLY A 136 16.51 0.40 4.58
C GLY A 136 17.17 1.76 4.35
N GLY A 137 16.39 2.85 4.29
CA GLY A 137 16.91 4.22 4.20
C GLY A 137 15.96 5.21 3.52
N TYR A 138 16.14 6.51 3.77
CA TYR A 138 15.34 7.58 3.16
C TYR A 138 15.52 7.69 1.64
N GLN A 139 16.65 7.23 1.10
CA GLN A 139 16.90 7.20 -0.34
C GLN A 139 15.84 6.40 -1.11
N HIS A 140 15.26 5.37 -0.47
CA HIS A 140 14.25 4.50 -1.08
C HIS A 140 12.83 5.09 -1.07
N LEU A 141 12.59 6.20 -0.36
CA LEU A 141 11.30 6.92 -0.41
C LEU A 141 11.04 7.60 -1.76
N SER A 142 12.09 7.81 -2.55
CA SER A 142 12.01 8.48 -3.86
C SER A 142 11.50 7.56 -4.98
N MET A 143 11.66 6.23 -4.82
CA MET A 143 11.41 5.23 -5.85
C MET A 143 9.95 4.74 -5.92
N GLY A 144 9.01 5.52 -5.38
CA GLY A 144 7.68 5.02 -5.06
C GLY A 144 6.84 4.65 -6.29
N ARG A 145 6.28 3.44 -6.28
CA ARG A 145 5.25 3.01 -7.24
C ARG A 145 3.88 3.05 -6.57
N ILE A 146 2.81 2.97 -7.37
CA ILE A 146 1.43 2.95 -6.87
C ILE A 146 1.23 1.86 -5.80
N PRO A 147 1.68 0.60 -5.96
CA PRO A 147 1.59 -0.42 -4.92
C PRO A 147 2.26 -0.04 -3.59
N ASP A 148 3.32 0.76 -3.63
CA ASP A 148 4.10 1.15 -2.45
C ASP A 148 3.36 2.22 -1.61
N THR A 149 2.21 2.70 -2.06
CA THR A 149 1.43 3.75 -1.36
C THR A 149 0.51 3.20 -0.26
N VAL A 150 -0.29 2.17 -0.56
CA VAL A 150 -1.35 1.66 0.35
C VAL A 150 -1.01 0.29 0.93
N HIS A 151 -0.33 -0.57 0.18
CA HIS A 151 -0.04 -1.94 0.62
C HIS A 151 0.77 -1.98 1.92
N PRO A 152 1.88 -1.23 2.08
CA PRO A 152 2.67 -1.29 3.32
C PRO A 152 1.88 -0.90 4.57
N LEU A 153 0.82 -0.09 4.42
CA LEU A 153 -0.01 0.42 5.51
C LEU A 153 -1.22 -0.47 5.83
N THR A 154 -1.65 -1.30 4.88
CA THR A 154 -2.95 -2.01 4.97
C THR A 154 -2.89 -3.50 4.64
N GLY A 155 -1.80 -3.98 4.06
CA GLY A 155 -1.66 -5.33 3.50
C GLY A 155 -2.46 -5.54 2.20
N HIS A 156 -3.30 -4.59 1.80
CA HIS A 156 -4.14 -4.72 0.61
C HIS A 156 -3.37 -4.33 -0.65
N PHE A 157 -3.59 -5.08 -1.72
CA PHE A 157 -3.00 -4.79 -3.02
C PHE A 157 -3.84 -3.81 -3.81
N MET A 158 -3.18 -3.02 -4.63
CA MET A 158 -3.86 -2.11 -5.55
C MET A 158 -3.77 -2.56 -7.00
N SER A 159 -4.86 -2.35 -7.72
CA SER A 159 -4.94 -2.53 -9.16
C SER A 159 -4.59 -1.20 -9.83
N CYS A 160 -3.72 -1.26 -10.83
CA CYS A 160 -3.32 -0.10 -11.61
C CYS A 160 -4.14 -0.07 -12.91
N HIS A 161 -4.63 1.12 -13.26
CA HIS A 161 -5.46 1.34 -14.44
C HIS A 161 -4.91 2.53 -15.22
N ASP A 162 -4.83 2.41 -16.54
CA ASP A 162 -4.49 3.53 -17.42
C ASP A 162 -5.76 4.33 -17.72
N PRO A 163 -5.83 5.62 -17.33
CA PRO A 163 -7.01 6.47 -17.56
C PRO A 163 -7.35 6.63 -19.05
N SER A 164 -6.38 6.47 -19.95
CA SER A 164 -6.60 6.59 -21.40
C SER A 164 -7.45 5.46 -21.99
N GLN A 165 -7.55 4.31 -21.31
CA GLN A 165 -8.33 3.16 -21.75
C GLN A 165 -9.84 3.33 -21.55
N TYR A 166 -10.27 4.34 -20.80
CA TYR A 166 -11.67 4.59 -20.47
C TYR A 166 -12.19 5.79 -21.26
N SER A 167 -13.43 5.75 -21.72
CA SER A 167 -14.12 6.99 -22.13
C SER A 167 -14.27 7.92 -20.93
N ASN A 168 -14.52 9.22 -21.18
CA ASN A 168 -14.63 10.19 -20.10
C ASN A 168 -15.79 9.82 -19.15
N GLN A 169 -16.92 9.39 -19.68
CA GLN A 169 -18.07 9.00 -18.86
C GLN A 169 -17.80 7.73 -18.03
N GLU A 170 -17.10 6.75 -18.59
CA GLU A 170 -16.74 5.52 -17.86
C GLU A 170 -15.81 5.83 -16.69
N LEU A 171 -14.78 6.65 -16.92
CA LEU A 171 -13.83 7.02 -15.88
C LEU A 171 -14.48 7.87 -14.78
N LEU A 172 -15.33 8.85 -15.15
CA LEU A 172 -16.12 9.64 -14.19
C LEU A 172 -16.99 8.74 -13.31
N ASN A 173 -17.77 7.86 -13.92
CA ASN A 173 -18.66 6.96 -13.21
C ASN A 173 -17.88 5.97 -12.34
N TRP A 174 -16.73 5.50 -12.79
CA TRP A 174 -15.88 4.60 -12.02
C TRP A 174 -15.29 5.28 -10.79
N ILE A 175 -14.60 6.42 -10.95
CA ILE A 175 -14.02 7.16 -9.81
C ILE A 175 -15.11 7.57 -8.82
N ARG A 176 -16.27 8.05 -9.30
CA ARG A 176 -17.42 8.38 -8.45
C ARG A 176 -17.82 7.19 -7.56
N ARG A 177 -18.00 6.00 -8.14
CA ARG A 177 -18.36 4.78 -7.39
C ARG A 177 -17.28 4.41 -6.37
N GLU A 178 -16.01 4.54 -6.72
CA GLU A 178 -14.92 4.23 -5.79
C GLU A 178 -14.85 5.23 -4.63
N CYS A 179 -15.12 6.52 -4.88
CA CYS A 179 -15.28 7.53 -3.83
C CYS A 179 -16.49 7.24 -2.93
N GLU A 180 -17.65 6.87 -3.49
CA GLU A 180 -18.87 6.52 -2.74
C GLU A 180 -18.66 5.31 -1.80
N LYS A 181 -17.82 4.35 -2.23
CA LYS A 181 -17.43 3.19 -1.40
C LYS A 181 -16.35 3.50 -0.37
N ASN A 182 -15.82 4.73 -0.33
CA ASN A 182 -14.64 5.09 0.44
C ASN A 182 -13.44 4.18 0.13
N HIS A 183 -13.23 3.84 -1.14
CA HIS A 183 -12.01 3.15 -1.56
C HIS A 183 -10.87 4.15 -1.77
N PRO A 184 -9.64 3.85 -1.30
CA PRO A 184 -8.50 4.72 -1.54
C PRO A 184 -8.16 4.73 -3.03
N ILE A 185 -8.01 5.94 -3.59
CA ILE A 185 -7.66 6.15 -4.99
C ILE A 185 -6.40 7.03 -5.03
N VAL A 186 -5.31 6.46 -5.51
CA VAL A 186 -4.07 7.20 -5.78
C VAL A 186 -3.88 7.34 -7.27
N CYS A 187 -3.16 8.37 -7.71
CA CYS A 187 -2.82 8.55 -9.11
C CYS A 187 -1.40 9.06 -9.27
N LYS A 188 -0.82 8.81 -10.43
CA LYS A 188 0.55 9.14 -10.78
C LYS A 188 0.55 10.02 -12.03
N THR A 189 1.30 11.11 -11.97
CA THR A 189 1.47 11.98 -13.16
C THR A 189 2.32 11.30 -14.22
N ARG A 190 1.94 11.54 -15.47
CA ARG A 190 2.72 11.17 -16.65
C ARG A 190 4.13 11.77 -16.61
N HIS A 191 5.13 10.99 -17.00
CA HIS A 191 6.49 11.47 -17.24
C HIS A 191 6.66 11.87 -18.71
N SER A 192 7.51 12.87 -19.01
CA SER A 192 7.77 13.32 -20.39
C SER A 192 8.32 12.21 -21.28
N ASP A 193 9.09 11.29 -20.69
CA ASP A 193 9.78 10.22 -21.39
C ASP A 193 8.96 8.92 -21.46
N GLY A 194 7.68 8.96 -21.07
CA GLY A 194 6.78 7.81 -21.01
C GLY A 194 6.73 7.12 -19.64
N ASN A 195 5.80 6.18 -19.46
CA ASN A 195 5.64 5.48 -18.19
C ASN A 195 6.75 4.43 -18.02
N ASN A 196 7.61 4.65 -17.03
CA ASN A 196 8.69 3.73 -16.63
C ASN A 196 8.48 3.18 -15.22
N GLY A 197 7.28 3.29 -14.65
CA GLY A 197 6.97 2.85 -13.29
C GLY A 197 7.50 3.74 -12.18
N GLU A 198 8.71 4.28 -12.31
CA GLU A 198 9.47 4.90 -11.22
C GLU A 198 9.36 6.43 -11.18
N TYR A 199 9.18 7.09 -12.33
CA TYR A 199 9.21 8.54 -12.42
C TYR A 199 7.82 9.14 -12.49
N GLY A 200 7.60 10.21 -11.73
CA GLY A 200 6.31 10.90 -11.63
C GLY A 200 6.05 11.41 -10.22
N ARG A 201 4.90 12.03 -10.01
CA ARG A 201 4.44 12.48 -8.70
C ARG A 201 3.18 11.71 -8.31
N GLY A 202 3.13 11.27 -7.06
CA GLY A 202 1.96 10.65 -6.46
C GLY A 202 0.94 11.69 -5.97
N PHE A 203 -0.32 11.47 -6.28
CA PHE A 203 -1.46 12.30 -5.89
C PHE A 203 -2.54 11.41 -5.28
N ALA A 204 -3.33 11.98 -4.39
CA ALA A 204 -4.53 11.34 -3.87
C ALA A 204 -5.77 11.93 -4.52
N VAL A 205 -6.69 11.08 -5.02
CA VAL A 205 -8.04 11.52 -5.35
C VAL A 205 -8.86 11.44 -4.07
N ILE A 206 -9.30 12.59 -3.58
CA ILE A 206 -10.00 12.70 -2.29
C ILE A 206 -11.50 12.92 -2.44
N GLY A 207 -11.98 13.10 -3.66
CA GLY A 207 -13.41 13.23 -3.92
C GLY A 207 -13.72 13.55 -5.36
N PHE A 208 -15.00 13.77 -5.59
CA PHE A 208 -15.59 14.13 -6.87
C PHE A 208 -16.53 15.32 -6.67
N ALA A 209 -16.46 16.28 -7.58
CA ALA A 209 -17.38 17.41 -7.64
C ALA A 209 -17.96 17.47 -9.06
N GLY A 210 -19.28 17.54 -9.19
CA GLY A 210 -19.90 17.63 -10.52
C GLY A 210 -21.37 17.26 -10.52
N VAL A 211 -22.06 17.69 -11.57
CA VAL A 211 -23.47 17.40 -11.82
C VAL A 211 -23.60 16.94 -13.28
N ASN A 212 -24.36 15.87 -13.52
CA ASN A 212 -24.55 15.27 -14.85
C ASN A 212 -23.24 14.73 -15.48
N ASN A 213 -22.97 15.09 -16.74
CA ASN A 213 -21.83 14.62 -17.55
C ASN A 213 -20.57 15.50 -17.39
N GLU A 214 -20.65 16.59 -16.63
CA GLU A 214 -19.51 17.42 -16.27
C GLU A 214 -19.05 17.09 -14.85
N GLY A 215 -17.75 16.86 -14.69
CA GLY A 215 -17.19 16.42 -13.43
C GLY A 215 -15.72 16.78 -13.28
N TRP A 216 -15.38 17.13 -12.05
CA TRP A 216 -14.04 17.43 -11.59
C TRP A 216 -13.64 16.44 -10.51
N PHE A 217 -12.39 16.01 -10.55
CA PHE A 217 -11.80 15.25 -9.47
C PHE A 217 -11.19 16.21 -8.45
N CYS A 218 -11.45 15.98 -7.17
CA CYS A 218 -10.76 16.66 -6.09
C CYS A 218 -9.45 15.91 -5.85
N ILE A 219 -8.33 16.52 -6.20
CA ILE A 219 -7.00 15.92 -6.07
C ILE A 219 -6.16 16.64 -5.01
N ARG A 220 -5.29 15.88 -4.35
CA ARG A 220 -4.39 16.38 -3.31
C ARG A 220 -2.94 16.02 -3.67
N ASP A 221 -2.14 17.04 -3.96
CA ASP A 221 -0.69 16.95 -4.10
C ASP A 221 -0.03 17.03 -2.71
N PRO A 222 0.67 16.00 -2.22
CA PRO A 222 1.37 16.04 -0.93
C PRO A 222 2.30 17.25 -0.75
N ARG A 223 2.79 17.89 -1.82
CA ARG A 223 3.67 19.08 -1.75
C ARG A 223 2.91 20.37 -1.47
N LYS A 224 1.64 20.43 -1.84
CA LYS A 224 0.78 21.58 -1.55
C LYS A 224 0.12 21.37 -0.20
N SER A 225 -0.49 22.40 0.38
CA SER A 225 -1.40 22.27 1.51
C SER A 225 -2.89 22.29 1.09
N THR A 226 -3.15 22.63 -0.18
CA THR A 226 -4.48 22.79 -0.75
C THR A 226 -4.93 21.57 -1.54
N THR A 227 -6.25 21.46 -1.71
CA THR A 227 -6.90 20.54 -2.65
C THR A 227 -7.15 21.31 -3.95
N ASP A 228 -6.82 20.67 -5.07
CA ASP A 228 -7.08 21.22 -6.40
C ASP A 228 -8.27 20.48 -7.04
N LEU A 229 -9.00 21.17 -7.92
CA LEU A 229 -9.98 20.56 -8.82
C LEU A 229 -9.35 20.38 -10.19
N ILE A 230 -9.56 19.22 -10.79
CA ILE A 230 -9.07 18.91 -12.13
C ILE A 230 -10.21 18.37 -13.00
N SER A 231 -10.34 18.88 -14.23
CA SER A 231 -11.30 18.34 -15.20
C SER A 231 -10.89 16.92 -15.60
N ILE A 232 -11.82 16.14 -16.14
CA ILE A 232 -11.47 14.80 -16.61
C ILE A 232 -10.49 14.84 -17.79
N GLU A 233 -10.64 15.81 -18.69
CA GLU A 233 -9.75 15.99 -19.84
C GLU A 233 -8.31 16.27 -19.38
N ASP A 234 -8.15 17.19 -18.42
CA ASP A 234 -6.85 17.49 -17.82
C ASP A 234 -6.31 16.29 -17.06
N PHE A 235 -7.16 15.58 -16.32
CA PHE A 235 -6.77 14.38 -15.59
C PHE A 235 -6.21 13.30 -16.52
N LYS A 236 -6.89 13.01 -17.64
CA LYS A 236 -6.41 12.01 -18.62
C LYS A 236 -5.14 12.44 -19.35
N ARG A 237 -4.93 13.75 -19.51
CA ARG A 237 -3.70 14.30 -20.08
C ARG A 237 -2.54 14.14 -19.10
N ASP A 238 -2.75 14.52 -17.85
CA ASP A 238 -1.67 14.72 -16.86
C ASP A 238 -1.33 13.45 -16.07
N PHE A 239 -2.24 12.47 -16.01
CA PHE A 239 -2.06 11.21 -15.27
C PHE A 239 -2.06 10.00 -16.21
N ASP A 240 -1.22 9.00 -15.90
CA ASP A 240 -1.07 7.76 -16.68
C ASP A 240 -1.35 6.49 -15.86
N VAL A 241 -1.42 6.58 -14.53
CA VAL A 241 -1.80 5.47 -13.66
C VAL A 241 -2.76 5.92 -12.57
N ILE A 242 -3.86 5.18 -12.41
CA ILE A 242 -4.78 5.25 -11.27
C ILE A 242 -4.68 3.94 -10.50
N GLY A 243 -4.44 4.01 -9.19
CA GLY A 243 -4.46 2.88 -8.27
C GLY A 243 -5.73 2.88 -7.40
N THR A 244 -6.44 1.75 -7.34
CA THR A 244 -7.51 1.49 -6.36
C THR A 244 -7.32 0.13 -5.72
N LEU A 245 -8.05 -0.20 -4.65
CA LEU A 245 -8.02 -1.53 -4.04
C LEU A 245 -8.39 -2.63 -5.04
N THR A 246 -7.63 -3.72 -5.01
CA THR A 246 -7.91 -4.89 -5.84
C THR A 246 -9.11 -5.64 -5.26
N THR A 247 -10.12 -5.93 -6.09
CA THR A 247 -11.27 -6.73 -5.65
C THR A 247 -10.94 -8.23 -5.67
N LEU A 248 -11.62 -9.02 -4.84
CA LEU A 248 -11.49 -10.49 -4.84
C LEU A 248 -11.75 -11.10 -6.22
N GLN A 249 -12.69 -10.55 -6.99
CA GLN A 249 -12.96 -11.00 -8.36
C GLN A 249 -11.77 -10.78 -9.30
N LEU A 250 -11.05 -9.66 -9.18
CA LEU A 250 -9.84 -9.44 -9.96
C LEU A 250 -8.70 -10.35 -9.54
N LEU A 251 -8.58 -10.63 -8.23
CA LEU A 251 -7.60 -11.61 -7.73
C LEU A 251 -7.87 -13.01 -8.28
N LEU A 252 -9.14 -13.46 -8.23
CA LEU A 252 -9.55 -14.75 -8.77
C LEU A 252 -9.33 -14.84 -10.29
N LYS A 253 -9.70 -13.80 -11.04
CA LYS A 253 -9.47 -13.77 -12.49
C LYS A 253 -7.98 -13.83 -12.83
N LYS A 254 -7.12 -13.14 -12.08
CA LYS A 254 -5.65 -13.22 -12.26
C LYS A 254 -5.14 -14.63 -12.02
N LEU A 255 -5.62 -15.29 -10.95
CA LEU A 255 -5.29 -16.69 -10.64
C LEU A 255 -5.79 -17.67 -11.73
N GLU A 256 -6.98 -17.44 -12.29
CA GLU A 256 -7.58 -18.30 -13.33
C GLU A 256 -6.90 -18.17 -14.69
N THR A 257 -6.45 -16.98 -15.07
CA THR A 257 -5.84 -16.76 -16.40
C THR A 257 -4.44 -17.35 -16.56
N GLY A 258 -3.85 -17.91 -15.51
CA GLY A 258 -2.49 -18.47 -15.58
C GLY A 258 -1.40 -17.44 -15.94
N MET A 259 -1.75 -16.14 -16.00
CA MET A 259 -0.79 -15.10 -15.66
C MET A 259 -0.27 -15.53 -14.31
N GLU A 260 1.02 -15.85 -14.22
CA GLU A 260 1.60 -16.45 -13.03
C GLU A 260 1.09 -15.70 -11.79
N CYS A 261 1.18 -16.29 -10.61
CA CYS A 261 1.29 -15.51 -9.40
C CYS A 261 2.59 -14.66 -9.43
N LEU A 262 2.90 -14.00 -10.56
CA LEU A 262 3.42 -12.67 -10.71
C LEU A 262 3.04 -11.90 -9.45
N ASN A 263 3.99 -11.94 -8.52
CA ASN A 263 4.32 -10.89 -7.59
C ASN A 263 3.50 -9.65 -7.97
N PRO A 264 2.53 -9.16 -7.19
CA PRO A 264 1.73 -7.99 -7.57
C PRO A 264 2.57 -6.71 -7.81
N PHE A 265 3.87 -6.84 -7.60
CA PHE A 265 4.96 -5.94 -7.89
C PHE A 265 5.61 -6.11 -9.28
N SER A 266 5.38 -7.21 -10.00
CA SER A 266 5.85 -7.44 -11.37
C SER A 266 5.05 -6.61 -12.39
N GLU A 267 5.67 -6.38 -13.54
CA GLU A 267 5.20 -5.44 -14.56
C GLU A 267 3.75 -5.73 -14.98
N GLN A 268 2.81 -4.85 -14.59
CA GLN A 268 1.47 -4.86 -15.18
C GLN A 268 1.59 -4.16 -16.53
N TYR A 269 1.04 -4.70 -17.62
CA TYR A 269 1.10 -4.06 -18.93
C TYR A 269 -0.28 -3.53 -19.34
N ASP A 270 -0.31 -2.45 -20.11
CA ASP A 270 -1.51 -1.99 -20.81
C ASP A 270 -1.87 -2.93 -21.98
N THR A 271 -3.03 -2.73 -22.60
CA THR A 271 -3.48 -3.52 -23.75
C THR A 271 -2.61 -3.36 -25.01
N SER A 272 -1.69 -2.38 -25.01
CA SER A 272 -0.68 -2.16 -26.05
C SER A 272 0.70 -2.72 -25.68
N GLY A 273 0.82 -3.44 -24.56
CA GLY A 273 2.07 -4.05 -24.10
C GLY A 273 3.04 -3.10 -23.40
N ARG A 274 2.61 -1.89 -23.01
CA ARG A 274 3.45 -0.94 -22.26
C ARG A 274 3.34 -1.19 -20.76
N SER A 275 4.49 -1.21 -20.07
CA SER A 275 4.52 -1.43 -18.63
C SER A 275 3.86 -0.27 -17.87
N LEU A 276 2.82 -0.58 -17.10
CA LEU A 276 2.17 0.24 -16.09
C LEU A 276 2.97 0.25 -14.77
N VAL A 277 3.89 -0.69 -14.59
CA VAL A 277 4.70 -0.86 -13.38
C VAL A 277 6.12 -1.29 -13.77
N GLY A 278 7.07 -0.36 -13.82
CA GLY A 278 8.49 -0.68 -14.05
C GLY A 278 9.12 -1.40 -12.85
N TYR A 279 9.82 -2.50 -13.14
CA TYR A 279 10.72 -3.17 -12.20
C TYR A 279 12.03 -3.50 -12.91
N HIS A 280 13.16 -2.95 -12.46
CA HIS A 280 14.46 -3.55 -12.73
C HIS A 280 14.89 -4.37 -11.53
N SER A 281 14.82 -5.70 -11.64
CA SER A 281 15.36 -6.63 -10.64
C SER A 281 16.87 -6.71 -10.76
N SER A 282 17.59 -6.34 -9.68
CA SER A 282 19.01 -6.68 -9.52
C SER A 282 19.26 -7.94 -8.66
N ASP A 283 18.20 -8.57 -8.13
CA ASP A 283 18.33 -9.78 -7.29
C ASP A 283 17.86 -11.03 -8.05
N GLY A 284 18.81 -11.91 -8.35
CA GLY A 284 18.63 -13.15 -9.14
C GLY A 284 17.91 -14.29 -8.41
N GLY A 285 16.77 -14.03 -7.78
CA GLY A 285 15.86 -15.06 -7.28
C GLY A 285 14.77 -15.36 -8.31
N GLY A 286 14.68 -16.62 -8.78
CA GLY A 286 13.74 -17.02 -9.81
C GLY A 286 12.25 -16.91 -9.38
N PRO A 287 11.32 -16.69 -10.33
CA PRO A 287 9.90 -16.41 -10.05
C PRO A 287 9.12 -17.56 -9.37
N LEU A 288 9.60 -18.80 -9.44
CA LEU A 288 8.93 -19.99 -8.87
C LEU A 288 9.03 -20.11 -7.35
N ASP A 289 10.13 -19.67 -6.73
CA ASP A 289 10.32 -19.81 -5.27
C ASP A 289 9.43 -18.84 -4.46
N LEU A 290 9.09 -17.69 -5.05
CA LEU A 290 8.22 -16.68 -4.43
C LEU A 290 6.73 -17.03 -4.53
N ALA A 291 6.30 -17.69 -5.61
CA ALA A 291 4.91 -18.09 -5.80
C ALA A 291 4.45 -19.17 -4.80
N LEU A 292 5.35 -20.08 -4.43
CA LEU A 292 5.04 -21.16 -3.47
C LEU A 292 4.89 -20.62 -2.04
N SER A 293 5.68 -19.63 -1.63
CA SER A 293 5.55 -19.02 -0.30
C SER A 293 4.17 -18.40 -0.04
N TRP A 294 3.52 -17.87 -1.07
CA TRP A 294 2.22 -17.17 -1.00
C TRP A 294 1.02 -18.09 -0.82
N VAL A 295 1.03 -19.26 -1.46
CA VAL A 295 -0.08 -20.21 -1.39
C VAL A 295 -0.20 -20.81 0.02
N PHE A 296 0.89 -20.88 0.78
CA PHE A 296 0.92 -21.57 2.07
C PHE A 296 0.73 -20.70 3.33
N THR A 297 0.67 -19.37 3.21
CA THR A 297 0.66 -18.50 4.41
C THR A 297 -0.73 -18.18 4.96
N ASP A 298 -1.78 -18.22 4.13
CA ASP A 298 -3.13 -17.85 4.57
C ASP A 298 -4.06 -19.09 4.60
N ARG A 299 -4.23 -19.65 5.81
CA ARG A 299 -5.09 -20.84 6.03
C ARG A 299 -6.54 -20.60 5.62
N ASN A 300 -7.00 -19.35 5.63
CA ASN A 300 -8.38 -19.04 5.24
C ASN A 300 -8.54 -19.07 3.71
N ILE A 301 -7.55 -18.58 2.96
CA ILE A 301 -7.58 -18.60 1.49
C ILE A 301 -7.47 -20.04 0.98
N LEU A 302 -6.58 -20.86 1.56
CA LEU A 302 -6.49 -22.28 1.23
C LEU A 302 -7.80 -23.03 1.52
N PHE A 303 -8.49 -22.71 2.62
CA PHE A 303 -9.77 -23.33 2.96
C PHE A 303 -10.87 -22.96 1.95
N PHE A 304 -10.92 -21.69 1.51
CA PHE A 304 -11.88 -21.24 0.50
C PHE A 304 -11.57 -21.76 -0.90
N ILE A 305 -10.30 -21.78 -1.31
CA ILE A 305 -9.86 -22.39 -2.58
C ILE A 305 -10.14 -23.88 -2.57
N TYR A 306 -9.85 -24.58 -1.47
CA TYR A 306 -10.14 -26.01 -1.35
C TYR A 306 -11.64 -26.29 -1.39
N ILE A 307 -12.47 -25.52 -0.66
CA ILE A 307 -13.93 -25.66 -0.75
C ILE A 307 -14.42 -25.38 -2.15
N PHE A 308 -13.92 -24.34 -2.83
CA PHE A 308 -14.38 -23.96 -4.16
C PHE A 308 -13.94 -24.95 -5.25
N VAL A 309 -12.69 -25.43 -5.19
CA VAL A 309 -12.17 -26.48 -6.08
C VAL A 309 -12.90 -27.80 -5.82
N PHE A 310 -13.14 -28.15 -4.55
CA PHE A 310 -13.89 -29.34 -4.18
C PHE A 310 -15.37 -29.23 -4.58
N TYR A 311 -15.99 -28.06 -4.43
CA TYR A 311 -17.37 -27.84 -4.88
C TYR A 311 -17.48 -27.99 -6.39
N ASN A 312 -16.57 -27.39 -7.16
CA ASN A 312 -16.59 -27.50 -8.62
C ASN A 312 -16.22 -28.89 -9.13
N LEU A 313 -15.26 -29.59 -8.51
CA LEU A 313 -14.95 -30.99 -8.84
C LEU A 313 -16.12 -31.93 -8.50
N VAL A 314 -16.80 -31.72 -7.36
CA VAL A 314 -17.97 -32.50 -6.96
C VAL A 314 -19.18 -32.17 -7.83
N PHE A 315 -19.34 -30.92 -8.28
CA PHE A 315 -20.40 -30.52 -9.21
C PHE A 315 -20.20 -31.11 -10.61
N ASP A 316 -18.96 -31.19 -11.10
CA ASP A 316 -18.63 -31.87 -12.35
C ASP A 316 -18.80 -33.40 -12.24
N PHE A 317 -18.47 -33.99 -11.08
CA PHE A 317 -18.72 -35.41 -10.81
C PHE A 317 -20.21 -35.75 -10.64
N HIS A 318 -21.04 -34.76 -10.31
CA HIS A 318 -22.48 -34.96 -10.12
C HIS A 318 -23.24 -35.25 -11.41
N ARG A 319 -22.57 -35.11 -12.57
CA ARG A 319 -23.16 -35.37 -13.89
C ARG A 319 -23.04 -36.84 -14.34
N THR A 320 -22.31 -37.70 -13.62
CA THR A 320 -21.97 -39.04 -14.17
C THR A 320 -22.20 -40.27 -13.29
N MET A 321 -22.45 -40.22 -11.98
CA MET A 321 -22.84 -41.45 -11.26
C MET A 321 -23.72 -41.27 -10.03
N SER A 322 -24.75 -42.11 -9.98
CA SER A 322 -25.71 -42.30 -8.91
C SER A 322 -25.14 -43.09 -7.70
N TRP A 323 -25.46 -42.61 -6.48
CA TRP A 323 -25.47 -43.31 -5.17
C TRP A 323 -24.17 -43.72 -4.44
N ILE A 324 -22.98 -43.31 -4.85
CA ILE A 324 -21.72 -43.56 -4.08
C ILE A 324 -21.33 -42.51 -2.99
N PRO A 325 -21.84 -41.23 -2.94
CA PRO A 325 -21.22 -40.21 -2.07
C PRO A 325 -21.40 -40.39 -0.55
N LEU A 326 -22.42 -41.12 -0.08
CA LEU A 326 -22.74 -41.20 1.35
C LEU A 326 -21.74 -42.07 2.14
N LEU A 327 -21.14 -43.08 1.52
CA LEU A 327 -20.12 -43.92 2.17
C LEU A 327 -18.77 -43.19 2.29
N GLY A 328 -18.41 -42.37 1.30
CA GLY A 328 -17.20 -41.54 1.33
C GLY A 328 -17.26 -40.44 2.39
N LEU A 329 -18.43 -39.79 2.56
CA LEU A 329 -18.62 -38.77 3.59
C LEU A 329 -18.54 -39.35 5.02
N CYS A 330 -19.09 -40.55 5.23
CA CYS A 330 -19.02 -41.25 6.52
C CYS A 330 -17.60 -41.73 6.85
N ALA A 331 -16.85 -42.23 5.87
CA ALA A 331 -15.45 -42.60 6.05
C ALA A 331 -14.56 -41.37 6.35
N PHE A 332 -14.85 -40.23 5.71
CA PHE A 332 -14.11 -38.99 5.90
C PHE A 332 -14.39 -38.33 7.26
N LEU A 333 -15.65 -38.30 7.72
CA LEU A 333 -15.99 -37.82 9.06
C LEU A 333 -15.36 -38.68 10.17
N GLY A 334 -15.19 -39.98 9.93
CA GLY A 334 -14.42 -40.87 10.80
C GLY A 334 -12.93 -40.52 10.83
N TYR A 335 -12.34 -40.22 9.67
CA TYR A 335 -10.91 -39.89 9.54
C TYR A 335 -10.55 -38.53 10.15
N THR A 336 -11.42 -37.51 9.99
CA THR A 336 -11.21 -36.19 10.61
C THR A 336 -11.31 -36.25 12.13
N ARG A 337 -12.15 -37.12 12.67
CA ARG A 337 -12.29 -37.31 14.13
C ARG A 337 -11.05 -38.01 14.71
N ALA A 338 -10.50 -38.99 14.00
CA ALA A 338 -9.25 -39.65 14.39
C ALA A 338 -8.02 -38.72 14.33
N LEU A 339 -7.91 -37.89 13.30
CA LEU A 339 -6.81 -36.92 13.16
C LEU A 339 -6.88 -35.81 14.21
N SER A 340 -8.09 -35.34 14.54
CA SER A 340 -8.30 -34.33 15.59
C SER A 340 -7.93 -34.84 16.99
N LEU A 341 -8.14 -36.14 17.27
CA LEU A 341 -7.76 -36.77 18.54
C LEU A 341 -6.24 -37.02 18.63
N MET A 342 -5.56 -37.28 17.52
CA MET A 342 -4.09 -37.43 17.49
C MET A 342 -3.34 -36.10 17.65
N ILE A 343 -3.91 -34.98 17.20
CA ILE A 343 -3.29 -33.65 17.30
C ILE A 343 -3.46 -33.05 18.71
N LEU A 344 -4.46 -33.48 19.48
CA LEU A 344 -4.70 -33.02 20.86
C LEU A 344 -3.84 -33.72 21.93
N GLN A 345 -2.98 -34.68 21.56
CA GLN A 345 -2.08 -35.39 22.49
C GLN A 345 -0.58 -35.08 22.28
N LYS A 346 -0.21 -34.02 21.56
CA LYS A 346 1.18 -33.57 21.43
C LYS A 346 1.39 -32.12 21.84
#